data_AF-A0A7C7TSM0-F1
#
_entry.id   AF-A0A7C7TSM0-F1
#
_cell.length_a   1.000
_cell.length_b   1.000
_cell.length_c   1.000
_cell.angle_alpha   90.00
_cell.angle_beta   90.00
_cell.angle_gamma   90.00
#
_symmetry.space_group_name_H-M   'P 1'
#
loop_
_entity.id
_entity.type
_entity.pdbx_description
1 polymer ?
#
loop_
_entity_poly.entity_id
_entity_poly.type
_entity_poly.pdbx_seq_one_letter_code
_entity_poly.pdbx_strand_id
1 'polypeptide(L)'
;MTQGPENSHDHAADTHRPGPSSESDDTQYNWRIHHPFEGVENRVAVEVAPWKGLLPRWRFVVPGDFEGPSKWGVGPAGTGEIDENVKRPAKDGPIQMVNGPLVVWFGGHESLSTEQSAYLVFEGEPPHYVAFGQAEAVGGPPDQLEGISFGDHPTHPGAGQDPSHGHEQSIPAPLPDSLAFDPHAGHDHAAHDHSGHQH
;
A
#
# COMPACT_ATOMS: atom_id res chain seq x y z
N MET A 1 -41.85 -47.82 -26.15
CA MET A 1 -42.20 -46.38 -26.03
C MET A 1 -42.09 -45.97 -24.56
N THR A 2 -42.31 -44.69 -24.21
CA THR A 2 -42.21 -44.07 -22.86
C THR A 2 -40.82 -44.26 -22.19
N GLN A 3 -39.92 -43.28 -22.13
CA GLN A 3 -39.96 -41.94 -21.48
C GLN A 3 -40.04 -42.01 -19.93
N GLY A 4 -39.17 -41.24 -19.25
CA GLY A 4 -39.20 -41.00 -17.79
C GLY A 4 -40.25 -39.94 -17.40
N PRO A 5 -40.14 -39.26 -16.23
CA PRO A 5 -38.95 -38.45 -15.89
C PRO A 5 -38.58 -38.36 -14.37
N GLU A 6 -37.74 -37.37 -14.03
CA GLU A 6 -37.60 -36.63 -12.75
C GLU A 6 -36.57 -37.05 -11.66
N ASN A 7 -35.65 -36.09 -11.42
CA ASN A 7 -35.17 -35.55 -10.14
C ASN A 7 -34.80 -36.47 -8.95
N SER A 8 -33.51 -36.49 -8.63
CA SER A 8 -33.02 -35.89 -7.38
C SER A 8 -31.63 -35.28 -7.59
N HIS A 9 -31.43 -34.03 -7.15
CA HIS A 9 -30.11 -33.39 -7.08
C HIS A 9 -29.45 -33.73 -5.75
N ASP A 10 -28.15 -33.97 -5.74
CA ASP A 10 -27.33 -33.91 -4.53
C ASP A 10 -26.16 -32.94 -4.78
N HIS A 11 -26.28 -31.72 -4.25
CA HIS A 11 -25.32 -30.63 -4.45
C HIS A 11 -24.26 -30.63 -3.34
N ALA A 12 -23.26 -31.50 -3.46
CA ALA A 12 -22.00 -31.33 -2.76
C ALA A 12 -21.20 -30.17 -3.39
N ALA A 13 -21.59 -28.94 -3.06
CA ALA A 13 -20.97 -27.73 -3.57
C ALA A 13 -19.60 -27.47 -2.91
N ASP A 14 -18.54 -28.15 -3.40
CA ASP A 14 -17.17 -27.70 -3.11
C ASP A 14 -17.04 -26.28 -3.64
N THR A 15 -17.01 -25.34 -2.70
CA THR A 15 -17.13 -23.93 -3.02
C THR A 15 -15.73 -23.40 -3.28
N HIS A 16 -15.24 -23.65 -4.49
CA HIS A 16 -14.16 -22.89 -5.14
C HIS A 16 -14.61 -21.43 -5.31
N ARG A 17 -14.83 -20.73 -4.20
CA ARG A 17 -14.85 -19.27 -4.14
C ARG A 17 -13.43 -18.82 -4.48
N PRO A 18 -13.22 -18.11 -5.60
CA PRO A 18 -11.96 -17.40 -5.77
C PRO A 18 -11.77 -16.46 -4.58
N GLY A 19 -10.55 -16.35 -4.08
CA GLY A 19 -10.18 -15.15 -3.32
C GLY A 19 -10.53 -13.90 -4.15
N PRO A 20 -10.75 -12.73 -3.52
CA PRO A 20 -10.97 -11.51 -4.28
C PRO A 20 -9.85 -11.38 -5.31
N SER A 21 -10.22 -11.34 -6.60
CA SER A 21 -9.24 -11.24 -7.68
C SER A 21 -8.37 -10.03 -7.43
N SER A 22 -7.09 -10.24 -7.16
CA SER A 22 -6.14 -9.13 -7.14
C SER A 22 -6.26 -8.44 -8.49
N GLU A 23 -6.43 -7.12 -8.49
CA GLU A 23 -6.50 -6.29 -9.69
C GLU A 23 -5.08 -6.14 -10.26
N SER A 24 -4.53 -7.27 -10.71
CA SER A 24 -3.25 -7.38 -11.39
C SER A 24 -3.40 -6.86 -12.82
N ASP A 25 -3.40 -5.53 -12.93
CA ASP A 25 -2.65 -4.89 -14.01
C ASP A 25 -1.22 -5.49 -14.05
N ASP A 26 -0.65 -5.68 -15.24
CA ASP A 26 0.56 -6.49 -15.43
C ASP A 26 1.78 -5.77 -14.82
N THR A 27 2.13 -6.15 -13.58
CA THR A 27 3.20 -5.53 -12.78
C THR A 27 4.47 -5.32 -13.61
N GLN A 28 4.99 -4.10 -13.64
CA GLN A 28 6.17 -3.75 -14.43
C GLN A 28 7.42 -4.53 -14.01
N TYR A 29 7.48 -4.95 -12.73
CA TYR A 29 8.62 -5.65 -12.17
C TYR A 29 8.24 -7.01 -11.56
N ASN A 30 9.21 -7.93 -11.57
CA ASN A 30 9.15 -9.21 -10.89
C ASN A 30 9.62 -9.01 -9.44
N TRP A 31 8.66 -8.93 -8.52
CA TRP A 31 8.90 -8.76 -7.09
C TRP A 31 9.00 -10.12 -6.39
N ARG A 32 9.96 -10.27 -5.48
CA ARG A 32 10.02 -11.41 -4.54
C ARG A 32 10.34 -10.90 -3.14
N ILE A 33 9.74 -11.54 -2.14
CA ILE A 33 10.00 -11.25 -0.72
C ILE A 33 10.61 -12.50 -0.11
N HIS A 34 11.82 -12.38 0.43
CA HIS A 34 12.54 -13.44 1.12
C HIS A 34 12.42 -13.22 2.62
N HIS A 35 11.79 -14.16 3.33
CA HIS A 35 11.63 -14.12 4.79
C HIS A 35 11.49 -15.55 5.34
N PRO A 36 12.25 -15.97 6.36
CA PRO A 36 13.38 -15.27 6.96
C PRO A 36 14.60 -15.22 6.01
N PHE A 37 15.23 -14.05 5.89
CA PHE A 37 16.40 -13.88 5.02
C PHE A 37 17.70 -14.22 5.75
N GLU A 38 18.63 -14.91 5.05
CA GLU A 38 19.90 -15.41 5.61
C GLU A 38 19.75 -16.30 6.87
N GLY A 39 18.55 -16.84 7.12
CA GLY A 39 18.24 -17.60 8.34
C GLY A 39 18.03 -16.75 9.60
N VAL A 40 17.96 -15.42 9.47
CA VAL A 40 17.63 -14.50 10.57
C VAL A 40 16.11 -14.31 10.60
N GLU A 41 15.47 -14.71 11.70
CA GLU A 41 14.00 -14.78 11.82
C GLU A 41 13.31 -13.45 11.48
N ASN A 42 13.78 -12.34 12.05
CA ASN A 42 13.26 -10.99 11.82
C ASN A 42 14.10 -10.24 10.78
N ARG A 43 14.31 -10.84 9.60
CA ARG A 43 15.01 -10.18 8.48
C ARG A 43 14.26 -10.43 7.17
N VAL A 44 13.87 -9.33 6.51
CA VAL A 44 13.17 -9.34 5.22
C VAL A 44 14.14 -8.87 4.14
N ALA A 45 14.19 -9.56 3.00
CA ALA A 45 14.77 -8.99 1.78
C ALA A 45 13.72 -8.88 0.67
N VAL A 46 13.67 -7.71 0.03
CA VAL A 46 12.92 -7.46 -1.19
C VAL A 46 13.88 -7.60 -2.37
N GLU A 47 13.49 -8.42 -3.35
CA GLU A 47 14.17 -8.58 -4.62
C GLU A 47 13.29 -8.02 -5.74
N VAL A 48 13.89 -7.25 -6.66
CA VAL A 48 13.19 -6.70 -7.81
C VAL A 48 14.01 -6.86 -9.09
N ALA A 49 13.39 -7.39 -10.15
CA ALA A 49 13.98 -7.55 -11.47
C ALA A 49 12.98 -7.17 -12.59
N PRO A 50 13.43 -6.75 -13.78
CA PRO A 50 12.54 -6.62 -14.93
C PRO A 50 12.12 -8.00 -15.46
N TRP A 51 10.85 -8.14 -15.87
CA TRP A 51 10.36 -9.38 -16.51
C TRP A 51 11.06 -9.72 -17.84
N LYS A 52 11.65 -8.72 -18.51
CA LYS A 52 12.34 -8.85 -19.81
C LYS A 52 13.27 -7.66 -20.05
N GLY A 53 14.34 -7.88 -20.81
CA GLY A 53 15.26 -6.82 -21.22
C GLY A 53 16.20 -6.35 -20.11
N LEU A 54 16.55 -5.07 -20.13
CA LEU A 54 17.51 -4.44 -19.20
C LEU A 54 16.92 -3.18 -18.56
N LEU A 55 17.07 -3.05 -17.25
CA LEU A 55 16.60 -1.90 -16.47
C LEU A 55 17.77 -1.13 -15.83
N PRO A 56 18.39 -0.16 -16.53
CA PRO A 56 19.40 0.74 -15.95
C PRO A 56 18.76 1.78 -15.02
N ARG A 57 19.57 2.40 -14.14
CA ARG A 57 19.18 3.55 -13.29
C ARG A 57 17.95 3.30 -12.39
N TRP A 58 17.84 2.09 -11.85
CA TRP A 58 16.79 1.69 -10.91
C TRP A 58 16.92 2.39 -9.55
N ARG A 59 15.81 2.48 -8.83
CA ARG A 59 15.67 3.13 -7.52
C ARG A 59 14.68 2.36 -6.66
N PHE A 60 15.04 2.08 -5.42
CA PHE A 60 14.09 1.85 -4.33
C PHE A 60 13.70 3.18 -3.68
N VAL A 61 12.49 3.21 -3.13
CA VAL A 61 11.92 4.33 -2.37
C VAL A 61 11.24 3.77 -1.11
N VAL A 62 11.54 4.36 0.04
CA VAL A 62 11.03 3.97 1.36
C VAL A 62 10.51 5.19 2.12
N PRO A 63 9.63 5.04 3.13
CA PRO A 63 9.17 6.14 3.98
C PRO A 63 10.33 6.94 4.59
N GLY A 64 10.19 8.27 4.63
CA GLY A 64 11.24 9.20 5.05
C GLY A 64 11.55 9.20 6.55
N ASP A 65 10.68 8.58 7.34
CA ASP A 65 10.71 8.39 8.80
C ASP A 65 11.25 7.00 9.21
N PHE A 66 11.36 6.06 8.28
CA PHE A 66 11.93 4.73 8.53
C PHE A 66 13.46 4.81 8.68
N GLU A 67 14.05 4.07 9.63
CA GLU A 67 15.50 4.15 9.94
C GLU A 67 16.41 3.78 8.76
N GLY A 68 15.86 3.09 7.77
CA GLY A 68 16.52 2.74 6.51
C GLY A 68 16.87 1.25 6.42
N PRO A 69 17.28 0.78 5.22
CA PRO A 69 17.70 -0.60 5.06
C PRO A 69 19.03 -0.88 5.74
N SER A 70 19.21 -2.12 6.22
CA SER A 70 20.49 -2.59 6.76
C SER A 70 21.52 -2.83 5.67
N LYS A 71 21.08 -3.28 4.49
CA LYS A 71 21.88 -3.37 3.26
C LYS A 71 21.01 -3.29 2.00
N TRP A 72 21.63 -2.92 0.90
CA TRP A 72 21.01 -2.89 -0.43
C TRP A 72 22.09 -3.10 -1.49
N GLY A 73 21.72 -3.68 -2.64
CA GLY A 73 22.72 -4.06 -3.64
C GLY A 73 22.14 -4.64 -4.92
N VAL A 74 22.99 -5.34 -5.67
CA VAL A 74 22.61 -6.16 -6.84
C VAL A 74 23.09 -7.60 -6.66
N GLY A 75 22.46 -8.55 -7.34
CA GLY A 75 22.94 -9.94 -7.30
C GLY A 75 22.22 -10.87 -8.27
N PRO A 76 22.62 -12.14 -8.35
CA PRO A 76 21.97 -13.15 -9.18
C PRO A 76 20.50 -13.31 -8.79
N ALA A 77 19.59 -13.33 -9.78
CA ALA A 77 18.16 -13.35 -9.52
C ALA A 77 17.73 -14.63 -8.78
N GLY A 78 17.07 -14.47 -7.63
CA GLY A 78 16.51 -15.55 -6.83
C GLY A 78 17.49 -16.28 -5.90
N THR A 79 18.78 -15.91 -5.83
CA THR A 79 19.73 -16.56 -4.89
C THR A 79 19.79 -15.88 -3.53
N GLY A 80 19.43 -14.60 -3.45
CA GLY A 80 19.58 -13.81 -2.22
C GLY A 80 21.02 -13.39 -1.93
N GLU A 81 21.96 -13.63 -2.85
CA GLU A 81 23.31 -13.08 -2.77
C GLU A 81 23.29 -11.59 -3.14
N ILE A 82 23.99 -10.74 -2.38
CA ILE A 82 23.98 -9.28 -2.55
C ILE A 82 25.40 -8.75 -2.63
N ASP A 83 25.75 -8.10 -3.74
CA ASP A 83 26.90 -7.21 -3.85
C ASP A 83 26.46 -5.77 -3.53
N GLU A 84 26.94 -5.26 -2.40
CA GLU A 84 26.71 -3.88 -1.93
C GLU A 84 27.60 -2.86 -2.67
N ASN A 85 28.59 -3.30 -3.47
CA ASN A 85 29.50 -2.43 -4.24
C ASN A 85 28.86 -1.89 -5.53
N VAL A 86 27.60 -1.46 -5.44
CA VAL A 86 26.74 -1.04 -6.56
C VAL A 86 27.45 0.00 -7.44
N LYS A 87 27.64 -0.31 -8.73
CA LYS A 87 28.39 0.54 -9.64
C LYS A 87 27.68 1.88 -9.85
N ARG A 88 28.32 2.95 -9.35
CA ARG A 88 27.78 4.31 -9.22
C ARG A 88 26.49 4.31 -8.38
N PRO A 89 26.58 4.25 -7.04
CA PRO A 89 25.40 4.35 -6.20
C PRO A 89 24.78 5.74 -6.32
N ALA A 90 23.47 5.84 -6.18
CA ALA A 90 22.72 7.07 -6.03
C ALA A 90 21.86 6.96 -4.76
N LYS A 91 21.76 8.03 -3.99
CA LYS A 91 20.90 8.15 -2.81
C LYS A 91 20.62 9.62 -2.55
N ASP A 92 19.38 9.96 -2.20
CA ASP A 92 18.99 11.30 -1.75
C ASP A 92 17.74 11.25 -0.86
N GLY A 93 17.39 12.38 -0.26
CA GLY A 93 16.29 12.58 0.66
C GLY A 93 16.70 12.64 2.14
N PRO A 94 15.75 12.86 3.07
CA PRO A 94 14.30 12.83 2.84
C PRO A 94 13.78 13.94 1.90
N ILE A 95 12.91 13.56 0.96
CA ILE A 95 12.26 14.46 -0.01
C ILE A 95 10.75 14.22 -0.02
N GLN A 96 9.98 15.29 -0.24
CA GLN A 96 8.52 15.25 -0.34
C GLN A 96 8.08 14.73 -1.71
N MET A 97 7.38 13.58 -1.76
CA MET A 97 6.74 13.13 -3.00
C MET A 97 5.65 14.11 -3.42
N VAL A 98 5.46 14.30 -4.73
CA VAL A 98 4.37 15.12 -5.28
C VAL A 98 3.02 14.54 -4.82
N ASN A 99 2.31 15.28 -3.98
CA ASN A 99 1.05 14.87 -3.33
C ASN A 99 1.12 13.56 -2.49
N GLY A 100 2.32 13.13 -2.09
CA GLY A 100 2.54 11.88 -1.34
C GLY A 100 3.17 12.10 0.05
N PRO A 101 3.85 11.09 0.63
CA PRO A 101 4.61 11.22 1.87
C PRO A 101 6.03 11.79 1.66
N LEU A 102 6.74 12.02 2.77
CA LEU A 102 8.20 12.15 2.75
C LEU A 102 8.83 10.78 2.48
N VAL A 103 9.87 10.72 1.67
CA VAL A 103 10.58 9.48 1.30
C VAL A 103 12.09 9.65 1.25
N VAL A 104 12.82 8.55 1.48
CA VAL A 104 14.22 8.40 1.10
C VAL A 104 14.29 7.50 -0.12
N TRP A 105 15.21 7.77 -1.06
CA TRP A 105 15.41 6.90 -2.22
C TRP A 105 16.89 6.58 -2.44
N PHE A 106 17.17 5.40 -3.02
CA PHE A 106 18.52 4.94 -3.33
C PHE A 106 18.51 3.86 -4.43
N GLY A 107 19.61 3.68 -5.14
CA GLY A 107 19.74 2.65 -6.17
C GLY A 107 21.00 2.77 -7.02
N GLY A 108 21.11 1.88 -8.02
CA GLY A 108 22.28 1.79 -8.90
C GLY A 108 22.13 2.51 -10.24
N HIS A 109 23.21 2.53 -11.01
CA HIS A 109 23.16 2.83 -12.46
C HIS A 109 23.32 1.61 -13.34
N GLU A 110 23.89 0.53 -12.81
CA GLU A 110 24.04 -0.76 -13.49
C GLU A 110 22.69 -1.40 -13.80
N SER A 111 22.57 -1.99 -14.99
CA SER A 111 21.32 -2.58 -15.46
C SER A 111 20.96 -3.85 -14.71
N LEU A 112 19.71 -3.93 -14.27
CA LEU A 112 19.10 -5.21 -13.89
C LEU A 112 18.68 -5.98 -15.15
N SER A 113 18.47 -7.28 -15.00
CA SER A 113 17.98 -8.18 -16.05
C SER A 113 17.12 -9.29 -15.42
N THR A 114 16.63 -10.23 -16.22
CA THR A 114 15.98 -11.46 -15.72
C THR A 114 16.92 -12.38 -14.93
N GLU A 115 18.23 -12.11 -14.93
CA GLU A 115 19.29 -12.88 -14.26
C GLU A 115 20.00 -12.08 -13.16
N GLN A 116 19.80 -10.75 -13.10
CA GLN A 116 20.43 -9.85 -12.13
C GLN A 116 19.37 -8.92 -11.51
N SER A 117 19.05 -9.15 -10.25
CA SER A 117 18.07 -8.40 -9.46
C SER A 117 18.71 -7.29 -8.64
N ALA A 118 17.93 -6.27 -8.28
CA ALA A 118 18.25 -5.37 -7.17
C ALA A 118 17.69 -5.97 -5.87
N TYR A 119 18.42 -5.80 -4.78
CA TYR A 119 18.06 -6.30 -3.46
C TYR A 119 18.03 -5.19 -2.42
N LEU A 120 17.08 -5.29 -1.48
CA LEU A 120 16.89 -4.36 -0.36
C LEU A 120 16.55 -5.15 0.92
N VAL A 121 17.23 -4.88 2.04
CA VAL A 121 17.10 -5.69 3.26
C VAL A 121 16.78 -4.83 4.48
N PHE A 122 15.91 -5.36 5.33
CA PHE A 122 15.47 -4.76 6.60
C PHE A 122 15.72 -5.74 7.76
N GLU A 123 16.19 -5.23 8.90
CA GLU A 123 16.14 -5.94 10.18
C GLU A 123 14.88 -5.51 10.94
N GLY A 124 14.26 -6.43 11.68
CA GLY A 124 13.05 -6.12 12.46
C GLY A 124 11.80 -6.04 11.58
N GLU A 125 10.93 -5.09 11.89
CA GLU A 125 9.68 -4.86 11.16
C GLU A 125 9.96 -4.07 9.86
N PRO A 126 9.51 -4.57 8.68
CA PRO A 126 9.69 -3.85 7.42
C PRO A 126 8.85 -2.55 7.37
N PRO A 127 9.23 -1.57 6.53
CA PRO A 127 8.41 -0.38 6.34
C PRO A 127 7.04 -0.74 5.76
N HIS A 128 6.02 0.06 6.09
CA HIS A 128 4.62 -0.21 5.69
C HIS A 128 4.42 -0.32 4.16
N TYR A 129 5.27 0.33 3.36
CA TYR A 129 5.45 0.03 1.93
C TYR A 129 6.93 0.11 1.49
N VAL A 130 7.23 -0.51 0.34
CA VAL A 130 8.42 -0.25 -0.48
C VAL A 130 7.97 0.02 -1.90
N ALA A 131 8.48 1.08 -2.52
CA ALA A 131 8.28 1.35 -3.94
C ALA A 131 9.59 1.25 -4.72
N PHE A 132 9.49 1.03 -6.03
CA PHE A 132 10.61 0.83 -6.94
C PHE A 132 10.29 1.46 -8.30
N GLY A 133 11.33 1.94 -8.99
CA GLY A 133 11.18 2.61 -10.27
C GLY A 133 12.49 2.86 -11.01
N GLN A 134 12.38 3.45 -12.19
CA GLN A 134 13.50 3.86 -13.03
C GLN A 134 13.64 5.40 -13.04
N ALA A 135 14.88 5.89 -13.02
CA ALA A 135 15.21 7.29 -13.19
C ALA A 135 15.67 7.60 -14.63
N GLU A 136 15.24 8.74 -15.20
CA GLU A 136 15.75 9.32 -16.43
C GLU A 136 17.12 9.98 -16.24
N ALA A 137 17.36 10.59 -15.08
CA ALA A 137 18.58 11.32 -14.80
C ALA A 137 19.64 10.48 -14.06
N VAL A 138 20.92 10.74 -14.38
CA VAL A 138 22.06 10.22 -13.60
C VAL A 138 22.01 10.86 -12.22
N GLY A 139 21.86 10.03 -11.18
CA GLY A 139 21.67 10.51 -9.80
C GLY A 139 20.32 11.20 -9.53
N GLY A 140 19.31 11.06 -10.41
CA GLY A 140 17.96 11.56 -10.13
C GLY A 140 17.07 10.58 -9.36
N PRO A 141 15.92 11.05 -8.84
CA PRO A 141 14.83 10.21 -8.34
C PRO A 141 14.20 9.39 -9.48
N PRO A 142 13.36 8.39 -9.18
CA PRO A 142 12.58 7.67 -10.19
C PRO A 142 11.39 8.50 -10.69
N ASP A 143 11.07 8.38 -11.98
CA ASP A 143 10.01 9.15 -12.65
C ASP A 143 8.65 8.43 -12.64
N GLN A 144 8.67 7.09 -12.56
CA GLN A 144 7.50 6.25 -12.33
C GLN A 144 7.79 5.29 -11.18
N LEU A 145 6.75 4.94 -10.40
CA LEU A 145 6.84 4.07 -9.24
C LEU A 145 5.75 3.00 -9.24
N GLU A 146 6.17 1.77 -8.99
CA GLU A 146 5.33 0.64 -8.59
C GLU A 146 5.73 0.27 -7.15
N GLY A 147 4.83 -0.32 -6.35
CA GLY A 147 5.16 -0.63 -4.96
C GLY A 147 4.30 -1.69 -4.30
N ILE A 148 4.86 -2.28 -3.24
CA ILE A 148 4.26 -3.33 -2.42
C ILE A 148 4.07 -2.83 -0.99
N SER A 149 3.00 -3.27 -0.32
CA SER A 149 2.74 -3.01 1.11
C SER A 149 2.95 -4.27 1.94
N PHE A 150 3.41 -4.12 3.18
CA PHE A 150 3.75 -5.24 4.07
C PHE A 150 2.64 -5.64 5.05
N GLY A 151 1.48 -4.99 4.95
CA GLY A 151 0.26 -5.31 5.71
C GLY A 151 -0.94 -4.50 5.21
N ASP A 152 -2.07 -4.60 5.92
CA ASP A 152 -3.26 -3.78 5.67
C ASP A 152 -2.94 -2.29 5.86
N HIS A 153 -2.74 -1.58 4.75
CA HIS A 153 -2.60 -0.14 4.73
C HIS A 153 -3.95 0.47 5.14
N PRO A 154 -4.04 1.27 6.22
CA PRO A 154 -5.30 1.91 6.59
C PRO A 154 -5.75 2.81 5.44
N THR A 155 -6.88 2.50 4.83
CA THR A 155 -7.38 3.21 3.64
C THR A 155 -7.48 4.70 3.93
N HIS A 156 -6.91 5.52 3.05
CA HIS A 156 -6.91 6.98 3.23
C HIS A 156 -8.36 7.48 3.48
N PRO A 157 -8.60 8.27 4.55
CA PRO A 157 -9.94 8.73 4.90
C PRO A 157 -10.48 9.67 3.81
N GLY A 158 -11.27 9.09 2.91
CA GLY A 158 -11.67 9.71 1.64
C GLY A 158 -12.21 8.70 0.63
N ALA A 159 -11.83 7.42 0.72
CA ALA A 159 -12.51 6.32 0.03
C ALA A 159 -13.90 6.05 0.65
N GLY A 160 -14.89 6.84 0.23
CA GLY A 160 -16.23 6.85 0.83
C GLY A 160 -17.00 5.55 0.66
N GLN A 161 -17.17 4.80 1.75
CA GLN A 161 -18.21 3.79 1.87
C GLN A 161 -19.55 4.48 2.15
N ASP A 162 -20.51 4.37 1.22
CA ASP A 162 -21.93 4.58 1.51
C ASP A 162 -22.49 3.28 2.13
N PRO A 163 -23.03 3.31 3.37
CA PRO A 163 -23.58 2.13 4.03
C PRO A 163 -25.12 2.12 4.02
N SER A 164 -25.74 2.45 2.88
CA SER A 164 -27.17 2.27 2.66
C SER A 164 -27.51 0.80 2.34
N HIS A 165 -28.70 0.34 2.76
CA HIS A 165 -29.15 -1.07 2.81
C HIS A 165 -28.39 -1.90 3.89
N GLY A 166 -29.01 -2.55 4.88
CA GLY A 166 -30.43 -2.81 5.19
C GLY A 166 -30.65 -4.31 5.46
N HIS A 167 -31.44 -4.79 6.43
CA HIS A 167 -32.38 -4.14 7.36
C HIS A 167 -31.76 -4.15 8.81
N GLU A 168 -32.43 -4.11 9.98
CA GLU A 168 -33.85 -4.18 10.39
C GLU A 168 -34.05 -3.47 11.75
N GLN A 169 -35.30 -3.32 12.22
CA GLN A 169 -35.63 -2.77 13.55
C GLN A 169 -36.57 -3.69 14.34
N SER A 170 -36.12 -4.18 15.50
CA SER A 170 -36.98 -4.86 16.48
C SER A 170 -37.68 -3.86 17.41
N ILE A 171 -39.01 -3.94 17.50
CA ILE A 171 -39.88 -3.00 18.23
C ILE A 171 -40.31 -3.59 19.60
N PRO A 172 -40.27 -2.81 20.69
CA PRO A 172 -41.12 -2.99 21.87
C PRO A 172 -42.36 -2.06 21.86
N ALA A 173 -43.45 -2.49 22.47
CA ALA A 173 -44.77 -1.83 22.47
C ALA A 173 -44.93 -0.70 23.53
N PRO A 174 -46.00 0.15 23.49
CA PRO A 174 -45.94 1.52 24.02
C PRO A 174 -46.74 1.86 25.30
N LEU A 175 -46.32 2.96 25.95
CA LEU A 175 -47.12 3.94 26.77
C LEU A 175 -47.70 3.46 28.13
N PRO A 176 -48.13 4.37 29.06
CA PRO A 176 -48.45 5.81 28.88
C PRO A 176 -47.83 6.83 29.87
N ASP A 177 -48.16 8.10 29.60
CA ASP A 177 -48.11 9.38 30.36
C ASP A 177 -47.83 9.35 31.89
N SER A 178 -47.17 10.36 32.48
CA SER A 178 -47.71 11.75 32.50
C SER A 178 -46.77 12.81 33.15
N LEU A 179 -46.83 14.04 32.61
CA LEU A 179 -46.51 15.36 33.25
C LEU A 179 -45.04 15.65 33.64
N ALA A 180 -44.49 16.87 33.52
CA ALA A 180 -45.04 18.18 33.11
C ALA A 180 -44.01 19.07 32.35
N PHE A 181 -44.49 20.17 31.77
CA PHE A 181 -43.71 21.28 31.19
C PHE A 181 -42.92 22.09 32.24
N ASP A 182 -41.78 22.69 31.85
CA ASP A 182 -41.71 24.15 31.63
C ASP A 182 -40.44 24.57 30.83
N PRO A 183 -40.55 25.45 29.82
CA PRO A 183 -39.40 26.07 29.15
C PRO A 183 -39.24 27.56 29.49
N HIS A 184 -38.01 28.08 29.61
CA HIS A 184 -37.55 29.41 29.10
C HIS A 184 -36.22 29.88 29.73
N ALA A 185 -35.10 29.65 29.04
CA ALA A 185 -33.87 30.46 29.08
C ALA A 185 -32.95 30.02 27.91
N GLY A 186 -32.55 30.82 26.94
CA GLY A 186 -32.84 32.24 26.69
C GLY A 186 -31.61 33.13 26.87
N HIS A 187 -30.76 33.22 25.83
CA HIS A 187 -29.90 34.36 25.49
C HIS A 187 -29.47 34.26 24.01
N ASP A 188 -29.17 35.41 23.40
CA ASP A 188 -29.39 35.65 21.97
C ASP A 188 -28.16 35.50 21.04
N HIS A 189 -28.45 35.40 19.74
CA HIS A 189 -27.49 35.64 18.66
C HIS A 189 -27.67 37.05 18.07
N ALA A 190 -26.61 37.88 18.09
CA ALA A 190 -26.42 39.04 17.21
C ALA A 190 -24.91 39.23 16.99
N ALA A 191 -24.29 39.49 15.82
CA ALA A 191 -24.67 40.03 14.50
C ALA A 191 -24.18 41.47 14.25
N HIS A 192 -23.14 41.61 13.41
CA HIS A 192 -22.57 42.85 12.81
C HIS A 192 -21.93 43.86 13.81
N ASP A 193 -20.95 44.70 13.44
CA ASP A 193 -20.79 45.50 12.21
C ASP A 193 -19.31 45.81 11.80
N HIS A 194 -19.11 46.47 10.64
CA HIS A 194 -17.81 46.88 10.07
C HIS A 194 -17.44 48.36 10.30
N SER A 195 -16.35 48.65 11.01
CA SER A 195 -15.43 49.79 10.74
C SER A 195 -14.23 49.80 11.70
N GLY A 196 -13.05 50.36 11.39
CA GLY A 196 -12.55 50.81 10.09
C GLY A 196 -11.93 52.22 10.07
N HIS A 197 -10.73 52.42 10.62
CA HIS A 197 -9.85 53.56 10.23
C HIS A 197 -8.36 53.31 10.52
N GLN A 198 -7.51 54.13 9.90
CA GLN A 198 -6.05 54.12 10.00
C GLN A 198 -5.55 55.06 11.11
N HIS A 199 -4.28 54.93 11.50
CA HIS A 199 -3.48 56.03 12.03
C HIS A 199 -1.97 55.84 11.77
#